data_AF-A0A847CJ48-F1
#
_entry.id   AF-A0A847CJ48-F1
#
_cell.length_a   1.000
_cell.length_b   1.000
_cell.length_c   1.000
_cell.angle_alpha   90.00
_cell.angle_beta   90.00
_cell.angle_gamma   90.00
#
_symmetry.space_group_name_H-M   'P 1'
#
loop_
_entity.id
_entity.type
_entity.pdbx_description
1 polymer ?
#
loop_
_entity_poly.entity_id
_entity_poly.type
_entity_poly.pdbx_seq_one_letter_code
_entity_poly.pdbx_strand_id
1 'polypeptide(L)'
;MISLIKSKSYLEKYPNSFIVYESRRIMIIYYYILDKRTFFTFKSFEYIDNEKMLSIINIFNNKMIKNEKIISLAILKDDIYLCEDAFKRNMYYEKGRYVQRKVEEYRYLIKDEAFDNEGFIINQSLIDSVPLGKFKTSNKGCGWIACYNLFKLMGYEKTMKEVSSDMSEIVLFKGLLGIDVFGMFNYLKKQKIDVYLTPIFKNQCIREIKKSKYGIILYIHNRGSHYVTYKNLNNGQCIYYNAVYGKSNHVLNIEEFYKKYSITPFGMLISI
;
A
#
# COMPACT_ATOMS: atom_id res chain seq x y z
N MET A 1 -16.03 -4.54 6.28
CA MET A 1 -14.97 -5.34 5.63
C MET A 1 -15.43 -5.61 4.20
N ILE A 2 -14.57 -5.37 3.21
CA ILE A 2 -14.91 -5.58 1.78
C ILE A 2 -14.55 -7.03 1.42
N SER A 3 -15.49 -7.76 0.83
CA SER A 3 -15.22 -9.12 0.32
C SER A 3 -15.52 -9.21 -1.18
N LEU A 4 -14.55 -9.69 -1.96
CA LEU A 4 -14.72 -10.05 -3.37
C LEU A 4 -14.93 -11.56 -3.50
N ILE A 5 -16.14 -11.98 -3.88
CA ILE A 5 -16.51 -13.38 -4.08
C ILE A 5 -16.63 -13.65 -5.58
N LYS A 6 -15.95 -14.69 -6.10
CA LYS A 6 -16.08 -15.08 -7.50
C LYS A 6 -17.48 -15.66 -7.71
N SER A 7 -18.27 -15.08 -8.61
CA SER A 7 -19.58 -15.66 -8.92
C SER A 7 -19.40 -16.96 -9.70
N LYS A 8 -20.14 -18.02 -9.34
CA LYS A 8 -20.07 -19.33 -10.00
C LYS A 8 -21.01 -19.49 -11.21
N SER A 9 -21.92 -18.55 -11.44
CA SER A 9 -22.72 -18.49 -12.66
C SER A 9 -23.46 -17.17 -12.71
N TYR A 10 -23.66 -16.65 -13.92
CA TYR A 10 -24.89 -16.05 -14.45
C TYR A 10 -24.50 -15.12 -15.61
N LEU A 11 -25.01 -15.48 -16.80
CA LEU A 11 -24.99 -14.79 -18.10
C LEU A 11 -23.86 -15.18 -19.07
N GLU A 12 -24.27 -15.78 -20.19
CA GLU A 12 -23.48 -16.23 -21.35
C GLU A 12 -22.66 -15.11 -22.03
N LYS A 13 -22.86 -13.85 -21.65
CA LYS A 13 -22.17 -12.68 -22.23
C LYS A 13 -20.88 -12.28 -21.49
N TYR A 14 -20.73 -12.65 -20.21
CA TYR A 14 -19.54 -12.36 -19.39
C TYR A 14 -19.27 -13.52 -18.41
N PRO A 15 -18.46 -14.51 -18.78
CA PRO A 15 -18.31 -15.73 -17.98
C PRO A 15 -17.61 -15.49 -16.63
N ASN A 16 -16.96 -14.33 -16.42
CA ASN A 16 -16.26 -14.02 -15.19
C ASN A 16 -16.79 -12.74 -14.51
N SER A 17 -17.19 -12.89 -13.24
CA SER A 17 -17.58 -11.76 -12.40
C SER A 17 -17.18 -11.94 -10.94
N PHE A 18 -17.01 -10.81 -10.24
CA PHE A 18 -16.91 -10.74 -8.79
C PHE A 18 -18.13 -10.01 -8.22
N ILE A 19 -18.68 -10.55 -7.14
CA ILE A 19 -19.62 -9.83 -6.29
C ILE A 19 -18.81 -9.21 -5.17
N VAL A 20 -18.95 -7.91 -5.02
CA VAL A 20 -18.38 -7.12 -3.95
C VAL A 20 -19.46 -6.88 -2.92
N TYR A 21 -19.24 -7.40 -1.70
CA TYR A 21 -20.07 -7.08 -0.55
C TYR A 21 -19.36 -6.07 0.32
N GLU A 22 -20.06 -4.97 0.61
CA GLU A 22 -19.65 -3.96 1.58
C GLU A 22 -20.85 -3.61 2.46
N SER A 23 -20.91 -4.18 3.67
CA SER A 23 -22.06 -4.02 4.57
C SER A 23 -23.37 -4.50 3.91
N ARG A 24 -24.33 -3.60 3.59
CA ARG A 24 -25.58 -3.93 2.88
C ARG A 24 -25.52 -3.68 1.37
N ARG A 25 -24.36 -3.27 0.85
CA ARG A 25 -24.19 -2.84 -0.55
C ARG A 25 -23.63 -3.96 -1.41
N ILE A 26 -24.11 -4.01 -2.65
CA ILE A 26 -23.67 -4.96 -3.66
C ILE A 26 -23.15 -4.18 -4.87
N MET A 27 -21.94 -4.51 -5.30
CA MET A 27 -21.41 -4.13 -6.61
C MET A 27 -20.97 -5.39 -7.35
N ILE A 28 -21.17 -5.40 -8.67
CA ILE A 28 -20.71 -6.50 -9.52
C ILE A 28 -19.59 -5.98 -10.42
N ILE A 29 -18.45 -6.65 -10.42
CA ILE A 29 -17.35 -6.38 -11.35
C ILE A 29 -17.36 -7.48 -12.40
N TYR A 30 -17.62 -7.13 -13.65
CA TYR A 30 -17.52 -8.03 -14.80
C TYR A 30 -16.15 -7.88 -15.42
N TYR A 31 -15.53 -9.00 -15.82
CA TYR A 31 -14.24 -8.94 -16.48
C TYR A 31 -14.04 -10.04 -17.52
N TYR A 32 -13.10 -9.79 -18.42
CA TYR A 32 -12.54 -10.80 -19.30
C TYR A 32 -11.03 -10.59 -19.44
N ILE A 33 -10.33 -11.64 -19.86
CA ILE A 33 -8.88 -11.62 -20.05
C ILE A 33 -8.59 -11.91 -21.51
N LEU A 34 -7.80 -11.06 -22.14
CA LEU A 34 -7.28 -11.24 -23.49
C LEU A 34 -5.78 -10.91 -23.46
N ASP A 35 -4.93 -11.84 -23.92
CA ASP A 35 -3.47 -11.67 -23.97
C ASP A 35 -2.86 -11.17 -22.65
N LYS A 36 -3.26 -11.79 -21.53
CA LYS A 36 -2.87 -11.41 -20.16
C LYS A 36 -3.27 -9.98 -19.77
N ARG A 37 -4.20 -9.35 -20.48
CA ARG A 37 -4.78 -8.05 -20.10
C ARG A 37 -6.19 -8.25 -19.60
N THR A 38 -6.50 -7.69 -18.44
CA THR A 38 -7.86 -7.68 -17.91
C THR A 38 -8.59 -6.45 -18.43
N PHE A 39 -9.77 -6.68 -18.98
CA PHE A 39 -10.74 -5.64 -19.27
C PHE A 39 -11.93 -5.84 -18.36
N PHE A 40 -12.37 -4.78 -17.70
CA PHE A 40 -13.43 -4.89 -16.72
C PHE A 40 -14.35 -3.67 -16.73
N THR A 41 -15.54 -3.87 -16.20
CA THR A 41 -16.54 -2.85 -15.91
C THR A 41 -17.19 -3.20 -14.58
N PHE A 42 -17.85 -2.25 -13.93
CA PHE A 42 -18.56 -2.51 -12.70
C PHE A 42 -19.95 -1.87 -12.72
N LYS A 43 -20.88 -2.53 -12.04
CA LYS A 43 -22.24 -2.03 -11.81
C LYS A 43 -22.46 -1.94 -10.32
N SER A 44 -22.62 -0.72 -9.83
CA SER A 44 -23.07 -0.46 -8.46
C SER A 44 -24.56 -0.14 -8.46
N PHE A 45 -25.28 -0.67 -7.48
CA PHE A 45 -26.70 -0.36 -7.26
C PHE A 45 -26.91 0.79 -6.27
N GLU A 46 -25.83 1.25 -5.63
CA GLU A 46 -25.84 2.34 -4.66
C GLU A 46 -24.61 3.24 -4.84
N TYR A 47 -24.63 4.44 -4.24
CA TYR A 47 -23.46 5.31 -4.17
C TYR A 47 -22.32 4.67 -3.35
N ILE A 48 -21.13 4.62 -3.94
CA ILE A 48 -19.88 4.21 -3.30
C ILE A 48 -18.97 5.43 -3.29
N ASP A 49 -18.50 5.83 -2.10
CA ASP A 49 -17.54 6.93 -1.99
C ASP A 49 -16.16 6.57 -2.55
N ASN A 50 -15.34 7.59 -2.84
CA ASN A 50 -14.03 7.40 -3.46
C ASN A 50 -13.07 6.55 -2.62
N GLU A 51 -13.09 6.65 -1.29
CA GLU A 51 -12.19 5.87 -0.42
C GLU A 51 -12.54 4.39 -0.45
N LYS A 52 -13.83 4.06 -0.44
CA LYS A 52 -14.29 2.68 -0.62
C LYS A 52 -13.97 2.16 -2.00
N MET A 53 -14.22 2.95 -3.04
CA MET A 53 -13.92 2.55 -4.41
C MET A 53 -12.42 2.31 -4.61
N LEU A 54 -11.56 3.14 -4.00
CA LEU A 54 -10.11 2.96 -3.98
C LEU A 54 -9.72 1.59 -3.42
N SER A 55 -10.26 1.19 -2.26
CA SER A 55 -10.01 -0.12 -1.66
C SER A 55 -10.56 -1.26 -2.52
N ILE A 56 -11.76 -1.12 -3.11
CA ILE A 56 -12.32 -2.17 -3.98
C ILE A 56 -11.44 -2.39 -5.21
N ILE A 57 -11.00 -1.32 -5.87
CA ILE A 57 -10.07 -1.39 -7.01
C ILE A 57 -8.75 -2.04 -6.59
N ASN A 58 -8.21 -1.70 -5.41
CA ASN A 58 -7.01 -2.34 -4.88
C ASN A 58 -7.16 -3.85 -4.70
N ILE A 59 -8.25 -4.28 -4.08
CA ILE A 59 -8.53 -5.71 -3.86
C ILE A 59 -8.69 -6.42 -5.20
N PHE A 60 -9.43 -5.83 -6.15
CA PHE A 60 -9.62 -6.39 -7.48
C PHE A 60 -8.29 -6.50 -8.24
N ASN A 61 -7.52 -5.41 -8.31
CA ASN A 61 -6.21 -5.38 -8.97
C ASN A 61 -5.30 -6.49 -8.44
N ASN A 62 -5.14 -6.58 -7.11
CA ASN A 62 -4.26 -7.58 -6.50
C ASN A 62 -4.75 -9.00 -6.71
N LYS A 63 -6.07 -9.21 -6.72
CA LYS A 63 -6.64 -10.53 -7.02
C LYS A 63 -6.34 -10.96 -8.45
N MET A 64 -6.49 -10.06 -9.42
CA MET A 64 -6.16 -10.33 -10.82
C MET A 64 -4.65 -10.56 -11.01
N ILE A 65 -3.81 -9.71 -10.42
CA ILE A 65 -2.35 -9.86 -10.46
C ILE A 65 -1.92 -11.22 -9.86
N LYS A 66 -2.46 -11.57 -8.69
CA LYS A 66 -2.11 -12.79 -7.97
C LYS A 66 -2.52 -14.04 -8.74
N ASN A 67 -3.79 -14.11 -9.14
CA ASN A 67 -4.40 -15.34 -9.63
C ASN A 67 -4.22 -15.53 -11.13
N GLU A 68 -4.30 -14.44 -11.90
CA GLU A 68 -4.38 -14.49 -13.36
C GLU A 68 -3.07 -14.04 -14.04
N LYS A 69 -2.08 -13.58 -13.25
CA LYS A 69 -0.74 -13.16 -13.72
C LYS A 69 -0.78 -12.18 -14.91
N ILE A 70 -1.68 -11.22 -14.81
CA ILE A 70 -1.98 -10.22 -15.85
C ILE A 70 -0.89 -9.14 -15.98
N ILE A 71 -0.65 -8.63 -17.18
CA ILE A 71 0.32 -7.55 -17.42
C ILE A 71 -0.30 -6.15 -17.32
N SER A 72 -1.63 -6.04 -17.43
CA SER A 72 -2.34 -4.78 -17.27
C SER A 72 -3.82 -4.97 -17.02
N LEU A 73 -4.46 -3.94 -16.45
CA LEU A 73 -5.91 -3.81 -16.29
C LEU A 73 -6.39 -2.57 -17.03
N ALA A 74 -7.56 -2.65 -17.65
CA ALA A 74 -8.17 -1.54 -18.37
C ALA A 74 -9.69 -1.50 -18.17
N ILE A 75 -10.23 -0.28 -18.13
CA ILE A 75 -11.66 0.02 -18.06
C ILE A 75 -11.96 1.22 -18.96
N LEU A 76 -13.18 1.29 -19.51
CA LEU A 76 -13.58 2.41 -20.37
C LEU A 76 -13.61 3.71 -19.56
N LYS A 77 -13.23 4.83 -20.20
CA LYS A 77 -13.27 6.14 -19.54
C LYS A 77 -14.68 6.50 -19.06
N ASP A 78 -15.70 6.16 -19.84
CA ASP A 78 -17.10 6.45 -19.53
C ASP A 78 -17.59 5.68 -18.29
N ASP A 79 -16.98 4.54 -17.97
CA ASP A 79 -17.36 3.71 -16.83
C ASP A 79 -16.79 4.22 -15.49
N ILE A 80 -15.86 5.19 -15.50
CA ILE A 80 -15.18 5.65 -14.28
C ILE A 80 -15.57 7.07 -13.83
N TYR A 81 -16.44 7.77 -14.56
CA TYR A 81 -16.69 9.21 -14.37
C TYR A 81 -16.95 9.62 -12.91
N LEU A 82 -17.74 8.84 -12.16
CA LEU A 82 -18.08 9.15 -10.76
C LEU A 82 -17.01 8.77 -9.73
N CYS A 83 -15.93 8.10 -10.14
CA CYS A 83 -14.88 7.61 -9.25
C CYS A 83 -13.47 7.71 -9.87
N GLU A 84 -13.29 8.68 -10.79
CA GLU A 84 -12.04 8.89 -11.51
C GLU A 84 -10.84 9.06 -10.56
N ASP A 85 -11.05 9.74 -9.44
CA ASP A 85 -10.04 9.91 -8.37
C ASP A 85 -9.55 8.57 -7.85
N ALA A 86 -10.45 7.62 -7.55
CA ALA A 86 -10.07 6.29 -7.07
C ALA A 86 -9.23 5.50 -8.08
N PHE A 87 -9.46 5.70 -9.38
CA PHE A 87 -8.65 5.09 -10.43
C PHE A 87 -7.27 5.74 -10.55
N LYS A 88 -7.21 7.08 -10.61
CA LYS A 88 -5.94 7.83 -10.65
C LYS A 88 -5.05 7.48 -9.47
N ARG A 89 -5.63 7.42 -8.28
CA ARG A 89 -4.95 7.06 -7.03
C ARG A 89 -4.45 5.61 -6.96
N ASN A 90 -4.97 4.74 -7.84
CA ASN A 90 -4.54 3.37 -8.07
C ASN A 90 -3.68 3.22 -9.35
N MET A 91 -2.92 4.25 -9.73
CA MET A 91 -2.01 4.26 -10.88
C MET A 91 -2.65 3.99 -12.25
N TYR A 92 -3.96 4.21 -12.40
CA TYR A 92 -4.57 4.19 -13.73
C TYR A 92 -4.26 5.50 -14.45
N TYR A 93 -3.84 5.39 -15.70
CA TYR A 93 -3.56 6.52 -16.58
C TYR A 93 -4.37 6.41 -17.87
N GLU A 94 -4.62 7.53 -18.53
CA GLU A 94 -5.40 7.56 -19.76
C GLU A 94 -4.67 6.90 -20.93
N LYS A 95 -5.40 6.11 -21.72
CA LYS A 95 -4.89 5.52 -22.96
C LYS A 95 -6.01 5.33 -23.98
N GLY A 96 -6.14 6.31 -24.89
CA GLY A 96 -7.22 6.33 -25.87
C GLY A 96 -8.58 6.36 -25.17
N ARG A 97 -9.46 5.40 -25.49
CA ARG A 97 -10.80 5.25 -24.89
C ARG A 97 -10.83 4.58 -23.51
N TYR A 98 -9.67 4.14 -23.01
CA TYR A 98 -9.55 3.45 -21.73
C TYR A 98 -8.78 4.29 -20.72
N VAL A 99 -8.95 3.96 -19.44
CA VAL A 99 -7.88 4.12 -18.46
C VAL A 99 -7.22 2.77 -18.22
N GLN A 100 -5.91 2.77 -18.03
CA GLN A 100 -5.10 1.56 -17.92
C GLN A 100 -4.16 1.64 -16.72
N ARG A 101 -4.03 0.52 -16.00
CA ARG A 101 -2.92 0.27 -15.07
C ARG A 101 -1.99 -0.79 -15.65
N LYS A 102 -0.69 -0.52 -15.68
CA LYS A 102 0.33 -1.54 -15.94
C LYS A 102 0.72 -2.22 -14.63
N VAL A 103 0.94 -3.53 -14.69
CA VAL A 103 1.51 -4.28 -13.57
C VAL A 103 3.01 -4.17 -13.65
N GLU A 104 3.64 -3.75 -12.56
CA GLU A 104 5.08 -3.64 -12.46
C GLU A 104 5.75 -5.02 -12.48
N GLU A 105 6.89 -5.14 -13.17
CA GLU A 105 7.63 -6.40 -13.32
C GLU A 105 8.05 -7.02 -11.99
N TYR A 106 8.52 -6.21 -11.04
CA TYR A 106 8.93 -6.70 -9.71
C TYR A 106 7.81 -7.42 -8.97
N ARG A 107 6.54 -7.11 -9.24
CA ARG A 107 5.41 -7.78 -8.60
C ARG A 107 5.41 -9.29 -8.85
N TYR A 108 5.95 -9.76 -9.99
CA TYR A 108 6.04 -11.18 -10.32
C TYR A 108 7.32 -11.86 -9.84
N LEU A 109 8.30 -11.09 -9.37
CA LEU A 109 9.55 -11.60 -8.79
C LEU A 109 9.45 -11.78 -7.27
N ILE A 110 8.32 -11.42 -6.66
CA ILE A 110 8.09 -11.43 -5.22
C ILE A 110 6.98 -12.44 -4.91
N LYS A 111 7.15 -13.19 -3.82
CA LYS A 111 6.14 -14.12 -3.32
C LYS A 111 4.87 -13.38 -2.89
N ASP A 112 3.70 -13.94 -3.20
CA ASP A 112 2.41 -13.28 -2.95
C ASP A 112 2.15 -13.04 -1.44
N GLU A 113 2.75 -13.83 -0.55
CA GLU A 113 2.71 -13.68 0.91
C GLU A 113 3.47 -12.44 1.42
N ALA A 114 4.22 -11.76 0.56
CA ALA A 114 4.81 -10.47 0.88
C ALA A 114 3.77 -9.35 0.99
N PHE A 115 2.59 -9.56 0.40
CA PHE A 115 1.53 -8.57 0.27
C PHE A 115 0.26 -8.99 1.02
N ASP A 116 -0.51 -8.00 1.49
CA ASP A 116 -1.90 -8.25 1.89
C ASP A 116 -2.86 -8.21 0.69
N ASN A 117 -4.17 -8.35 0.95
CA ASN A 117 -5.20 -8.38 -0.08
C ASN A 117 -5.35 -7.05 -0.82
N GLU A 118 -4.94 -5.93 -0.23
CA GLU A 118 -4.97 -4.59 -0.85
C GLU A 118 -3.64 -4.24 -1.52
N GLY A 119 -2.62 -5.11 -1.40
CA GLY A 119 -1.31 -4.95 -2.02
C GLY A 119 -0.33 -4.13 -1.20
N PHE A 120 -0.60 -3.90 0.09
CA PHE A 120 0.41 -3.36 0.99
C PHE A 120 1.49 -4.42 1.25
N ILE A 121 2.74 -3.98 1.33
CA ILE A 121 3.85 -4.86 1.69
C ILE A 121 3.81 -5.09 3.20
N ILE A 122 3.62 -6.34 3.61
CA ILE A 122 3.54 -6.77 5.01
C ILE A 122 4.68 -7.70 5.44
N ASN A 123 5.52 -8.15 4.51
CA ASN A 123 6.66 -9.02 4.82
C ASN A 123 7.88 -8.70 3.95
N GLN A 124 8.77 -7.85 4.44
CA GLN A 124 10.00 -7.50 3.72
C GLN A 124 10.95 -8.69 3.52
N SER A 125 10.91 -9.72 4.39
CA SER A 125 11.86 -10.84 4.32
C SER A 125 11.70 -11.67 3.04
N LEU A 126 10.58 -11.51 2.36
CA LEU A 126 10.26 -12.18 1.10
C LEU A 126 10.63 -11.35 -0.14
N ILE A 127 11.27 -10.19 0.05
CA ILE A 127 11.59 -9.24 -1.02
C ILE A 127 13.11 -9.10 -1.12
N ASP A 128 13.72 -9.95 -1.95
CA ASP A 128 15.15 -9.86 -2.32
C ASP A 128 15.34 -9.40 -3.77
N SER A 129 14.31 -9.55 -4.61
CA SER A 129 14.35 -9.22 -6.03
C SER A 129 14.29 -7.71 -6.32
N VAL A 130 13.84 -6.90 -5.36
CA VAL A 130 13.87 -5.44 -5.44
C VAL A 130 15.08 -4.94 -4.65
N PRO A 131 16.14 -4.45 -5.31
CA PRO A 131 17.34 -3.97 -4.63
C PRO A 131 17.14 -2.59 -4.01
N LEU A 132 17.87 -2.32 -2.93
CA LEU A 132 18.08 -0.98 -2.38
C LEU A 132 19.55 -0.61 -2.59
N GLY A 133 19.87 -0.10 -3.78
CA GLY A 133 21.26 0.11 -4.20
C GLY A 133 22.04 -1.20 -4.20
N LYS A 134 23.11 -1.30 -3.40
CA LYS A 134 23.89 -2.54 -3.22
C LYS A 134 23.32 -3.49 -2.15
N PHE A 135 22.26 -3.09 -1.46
CA PHE A 135 21.71 -3.84 -0.34
C PHE A 135 20.48 -4.65 -0.76
N LYS A 136 20.32 -5.83 -0.16
CA LYS A 136 19.09 -6.61 -0.22
C LYS A 136 17.99 -5.95 0.62
N THR A 137 16.78 -5.92 0.07
CA THR A 137 15.62 -5.36 0.77
C THR A 137 15.27 -6.13 2.05
N SER A 138 15.39 -7.46 2.07
CA SER A 138 15.17 -8.26 3.29
C SER A 138 15.96 -7.77 4.51
N ASN A 139 17.16 -7.24 4.27
CA ASN A 139 18.09 -6.77 5.32
C ASN A 139 17.96 -5.27 5.64
N LYS A 140 17.78 -4.41 4.64
CA LYS A 140 17.87 -2.94 4.79
C LYS A 140 16.72 -2.16 4.14
N GLY A 141 15.69 -2.85 3.67
CA GLY A 141 14.60 -2.26 2.88
C GLY A 141 13.41 -1.71 3.66
N CYS A 142 13.39 -1.81 4.99
CA CYS A 142 12.23 -1.40 5.80
C CYS A 142 11.80 0.05 5.55
N GLY A 143 12.75 0.98 5.30
CA GLY A 143 12.43 2.38 5.05
C GLY A 143 11.72 2.64 3.71
N TRP A 144 12.18 2.02 2.61
CA TRP A 144 11.52 2.22 1.31
C TRP A 144 10.16 1.52 1.28
N ILE A 145 10.04 0.36 1.94
CA ILE A 145 8.76 -0.35 2.12
C ILE A 145 7.78 0.53 2.90
N ALA A 146 8.24 1.19 3.97
CA ALA A 146 7.41 2.09 4.74
C ALA A 146 6.91 3.28 3.90
N CYS A 147 7.76 3.83 3.02
CA CYS A 147 7.35 4.87 2.08
C CYS A 147 6.40 4.36 0.99
N TYR A 148 6.66 3.18 0.41
CA TYR A 148 5.75 2.57 -0.56
C TYR A 148 4.34 2.41 0.02
N ASN A 149 4.24 1.86 1.23
CA ASN A 149 2.97 1.70 1.92
C ASN A 149 2.33 3.06 2.28
N LEU A 150 3.13 4.08 2.64
CA LEU A 150 2.62 5.42 2.91
C LEU A 150 2.02 6.06 1.65
N PHE A 151 2.73 6.02 0.52
CA PHE A 151 2.22 6.50 -0.77
C PHE A 151 0.91 5.81 -1.13
N LYS A 152 0.84 4.49 -0.94
CA LYS A 152 -0.37 3.72 -1.19
C LYS A 152 -1.52 4.13 -0.26
N LEU A 153 -1.27 4.35 1.03
CA LEU A 153 -2.28 4.83 1.99
C LEU A 153 -2.85 6.20 1.62
N MET A 154 -2.01 7.09 1.10
CA MET A 154 -2.43 8.42 0.67
C MET A 154 -3.18 8.38 -0.67
N GLY A 155 -3.14 7.26 -1.39
CA GLY A 155 -3.60 7.15 -2.78
C GLY A 155 -2.71 7.90 -3.77
N TYR A 156 -1.43 8.07 -3.47
CA TYR A 156 -0.42 8.48 -4.45
C TYR A 156 0.44 7.28 -4.79
N GLU A 157 -0.18 6.16 -5.13
CA GLU A 157 0.52 4.90 -5.33
C GLU A 157 1.64 5.05 -6.37
N LYS A 158 2.81 4.50 -6.04
CA LYS A 158 4.02 4.46 -6.87
C LYS A 158 4.44 3.02 -7.08
N THR A 159 5.27 2.77 -8.08
CA THR A 159 5.89 1.46 -8.27
C THR A 159 6.92 1.18 -7.18
N MET A 160 7.16 -0.11 -6.87
CA MET A 160 8.21 -0.53 -5.94
C MET A 160 9.58 -0.07 -6.44
N LYS A 161 9.83 -0.15 -7.76
CA LYS A 161 11.05 0.30 -8.43
C LYS A 161 11.31 1.78 -8.19
N GLU A 162 10.32 2.64 -8.45
CA GLU A 162 10.47 4.09 -8.23
C GLU A 162 10.85 4.38 -6.79
N VAL A 163 10.11 3.83 -5.83
CA VAL A 163 10.35 4.10 -4.41
C VAL A 163 11.69 3.52 -3.94
N SER A 164 12.06 2.30 -4.36
CA SER A 164 13.33 1.69 -3.98
C SER A 164 14.53 2.41 -4.59
N SER A 165 14.42 2.84 -5.86
CA SER A 165 15.47 3.59 -6.55
C SER A 165 15.67 4.96 -5.92
N ASP A 166 14.59 5.74 -5.73
CA ASP A 166 14.65 7.05 -5.07
C ASP A 166 15.30 6.94 -3.68
N MET A 167 14.93 5.92 -2.91
CA MET A 167 15.47 5.70 -1.57
C MET A 167 16.91 5.20 -1.59
N SER A 168 17.33 4.49 -2.64
CA SER A 168 18.70 4.02 -2.76
C SER A 168 19.70 5.17 -2.87
N GLU A 169 19.31 6.26 -3.54
CA GLU A 169 20.12 7.48 -3.63
C GLU A 169 20.36 8.07 -2.24
N ILE A 170 19.35 8.06 -1.37
CA ILE A 170 19.44 8.58 0.00
C ILE A 170 20.39 7.74 0.86
N VAL A 171 20.35 6.41 0.70
CA VAL A 171 21.24 5.48 1.43
C VAL A 171 22.71 5.68 1.04
N LEU A 172 22.98 5.98 -0.24
CA LEU A 172 24.34 6.17 -0.75
C LEU A 172 25.03 7.40 -0.14
N PHE A 173 24.28 8.44 0.26
CA PHE A 173 24.84 9.67 0.82
C PHE A 173 25.26 9.58 2.31
N LYS A 174 24.89 8.54 3.06
CA LYS A 174 25.12 8.46 4.53
C LYS A 174 25.49 7.06 5.05
N GLY A 175 26.31 6.33 4.28
CA GLY A 175 26.65 4.92 4.47
C GLY A 175 26.77 4.40 5.92
N LEU A 176 26.32 3.14 6.08
CA LEU A 176 26.36 2.21 7.23
C LEU A 176 25.05 1.93 8.00
N LEU A 177 24.08 2.86 8.09
CA LEU A 177 22.89 2.69 8.96
C LEU A 177 21.54 2.84 8.23
N GLY A 178 21.30 2.06 7.17
CA GLY A 178 19.98 2.01 6.51
C GLY A 178 19.51 3.37 5.94
N ILE A 179 18.19 3.55 5.77
CA ILE A 179 17.60 4.84 5.36
C ILE A 179 17.54 5.77 6.59
N ASP A 180 18.18 6.92 6.49
CA ASP A 180 18.09 8.00 7.48
C ASP A 180 16.70 8.67 7.44
N VAL A 181 16.09 8.90 8.61
CA VAL A 181 14.74 9.48 8.74
C VAL A 181 14.69 10.92 8.20
N PHE A 182 15.76 11.70 8.31
CA PHE A 182 15.81 13.04 7.74
C PHE A 182 15.88 13.00 6.21
N GLY A 183 16.64 12.05 5.66
CA GLY A 183 16.64 11.75 4.23
C GLY A 183 15.24 11.38 3.73
N MET A 184 14.55 10.49 4.44
CA MET A 184 13.16 10.11 4.15
C MET A 184 12.19 11.30 4.23
N PHE A 185 12.30 12.12 5.26
CA PHE A 185 11.51 13.35 5.42
C PHE A 185 11.71 14.30 4.23
N ASN A 186 12.97 14.58 3.87
CA ASN A 186 13.30 15.44 2.74
C ASN A 186 12.79 14.85 1.41
N TYR A 187 12.87 13.54 1.24
CA TYR A 187 12.28 12.87 0.09
C TYR A 187 10.77 13.10 0.01
N LEU A 188 10.03 12.87 1.09
CA LEU A 188 8.58 13.09 1.12
C LEU A 188 8.23 14.56 0.84
N LYS A 189 8.99 15.54 1.37
CA LYS A 189 8.83 16.96 1.04
C LYS A 189 9.10 17.25 -0.45
N LYS A 190 10.12 16.64 -1.06
CA LYS A 190 10.39 16.75 -2.51
C LYS A 190 9.26 16.20 -3.37
N GLN A 191 8.55 15.19 -2.87
CA GLN A 191 7.32 14.66 -3.49
C GLN A 191 6.09 15.55 -3.24
N LYS A 192 6.28 16.76 -2.69
CA LYS A 192 5.23 17.74 -2.36
C LYS A 192 4.20 17.20 -1.36
N ILE A 193 4.62 16.28 -0.49
CA ILE A 193 3.78 15.79 0.59
C ILE A 193 3.95 16.73 1.79
N ASP A 194 2.83 17.10 2.41
CA ASP A 194 2.85 17.81 3.67
C ASP A 194 3.06 16.82 4.82
N VAL A 195 4.30 16.77 5.32
CA VAL A 195 4.74 15.88 6.39
C VAL A 195 5.32 16.67 7.55
N TYR A 196 5.12 16.15 8.76
CA TYR A 196 5.70 16.66 9.99
C TYR A 196 6.64 15.64 10.61
N LEU A 197 7.84 16.10 10.98
CA LEU A 197 8.82 15.29 11.70
C LEU A 197 8.68 15.52 13.21
N THR A 198 8.40 14.47 13.97
CA THR A 198 8.46 14.48 15.43
C THR A 198 9.69 13.69 15.88
N PRO A 199 10.75 14.36 16.35
CA PRO A 199 11.98 13.70 16.70
C PRO A 199 11.99 13.19 18.16
N ILE A 200 12.82 12.17 18.39
CA ILE A 200 13.46 11.80 19.65
C ILE A 200 12.64 10.98 20.66
N PHE A 201 11.38 11.30 21.02
CA PHE A 201 10.72 10.62 22.15
C PHE A 201 9.43 9.86 21.81
N LYS A 202 9.32 8.60 22.27
CA LYS A 202 8.12 7.76 22.08
C LYS A 202 6.83 8.42 22.56
N ASN A 203 6.87 9.14 23.69
CA ASN A 203 5.66 9.79 24.24
C ASN A 203 5.19 10.95 23.36
N GLN A 204 6.12 11.65 22.69
CA GLN A 204 5.76 12.66 21.70
C GLN A 204 5.18 11.98 20.46
N CYS A 205 5.81 10.91 19.97
CA CYS A 205 5.31 10.12 18.84
C CYS A 205 3.89 9.60 19.09
N ILE A 206 3.61 9.02 20.27
CA ILE A 206 2.28 8.53 20.67
C ILE A 206 1.23 9.64 20.56
N ARG A 207 1.53 10.84 21.06
CA ARG A 207 0.59 11.98 21.00
C ARG A 207 0.31 12.42 19.58
N GLU A 208 1.33 12.47 18.73
CA GLU A 208 1.16 12.93 17.34
C GLU A 208 0.52 11.86 16.46
N ILE A 209 0.78 10.57 16.70
CA ILE A 209 0.09 9.46 16.04
C ILE A 209 -1.41 9.52 16.30
N LYS A 210 -1.84 9.83 17.52
CA LYS A 210 -3.27 9.96 17.85
C LYS A 210 -3.99 11.08 17.09
N LYS A 211 -3.27 12.09 16.61
CA LYS A 211 -3.82 13.25 15.90
C LYS A 211 -3.67 13.15 14.38
N SER A 212 -2.75 12.33 13.89
CA SER A 212 -2.45 12.16 12.47
C SER A 212 -3.22 11.01 11.87
N LYS A 213 -3.42 11.04 10.55
CA LYS A 213 -4.20 10.03 9.81
C LYS A 213 -3.34 8.81 9.49
N TYR A 214 -2.09 9.03 9.10
CA TYR A 214 -1.11 7.98 8.80
C TYR A 214 0.31 8.56 8.85
N GLY A 215 1.31 7.68 8.80
CA GLY A 215 2.70 8.10 8.81
C GLY A 215 3.66 6.93 8.92
N ILE A 216 4.93 7.24 9.22
CA ILE A 216 6.01 6.27 9.36
C ILE A 216 6.64 6.42 10.75
N ILE A 217 6.75 5.30 11.46
CA ILE A 217 7.42 5.21 12.76
C ILE A 217 8.78 4.58 12.55
N LEU A 218 9.81 5.20 13.11
CA LEU A 218 11.12 4.61 13.38
C LEU A 218 11.20 4.26 14.86
N TYR A 219 11.43 2.99 15.18
CA TYR A 219 11.63 2.51 16.54
C TYR A 219 12.77 1.50 16.61
N ILE A 220 13.28 1.24 17.82
CA ILE A 220 14.38 0.30 18.05
C ILE A 220 13.84 -0.94 18.74
N HIS A 221 14.12 -2.11 18.19
CA HIS A 221 13.81 -3.42 18.76
C HIS A 221 15.08 -4.26 18.92
N ASN A 222 14.94 -5.50 19.40
CA ASN A 222 16.06 -6.41 19.71
C ASN A 222 17.01 -6.72 18.53
N ARG A 223 16.65 -6.41 17.28
CA ARG A 223 17.49 -6.65 16.10
C ARG A 223 17.93 -5.36 15.40
N GLY A 224 17.73 -4.21 16.04
CA GLY A 224 18.09 -2.90 15.52
C GLY A 224 16.88 -1.99 15.26
N SER A 225 17.10 -0.96 14.45
CA SER A 225 16.08 0.02 14.09
C SER A 225 15.17 -0.50 12.97
N HIS A 226 13.87 -0.24 13.06
CA HIS A 226 12.88 -0.66 12.07
C HIS A 226 11.89 0.44 11.75
N TYR A 227 11.52 0.51 10.46
CA TYR A 227 10.50 1.42 9.95
C TYR A 227 9.20 0.67 9.71
N VAL A 228 8.09 1.26 10.13
CA VAL A 228 6.74 0.76 9.85
C VAL A 228 5.84 1.91 9.45
N THR A 229 4.93 1.65 8.52
CA THR A 229 3.83 2.58 8.22
C THR A 229 2.68 2.30 9.16
N TYR A 230 2.02 3.35 9.66
CA TYR A 230 0.78 3.21 10.40
C TYR A 230 -0.37 3.92 9.70
N LYS A 231 -1.59 3.42 9.92
CA LYS A 231 -2.86 4.10 9.64
C LYS A 231 -3.64 4.20 10.94
N ASN A 232 -3.97 5.41 11.37
CA ASN A 232 -4.79 5.65 12.56
C ASN A 232 -6.26 5.32 12.26
N LEU A 233 -6.87 4.51 13.11
CA LEU A 233 -8.28 4.10 13.06
C LEU A 233 -9.15 4.88 14.07
N ASN A 234 -8.57 5.89 14.72
CA ASN A 234 -9.08 6.69 15.83
C ASN A 234 -8.72 6.13 17.23
N ASN A 235 -8.70 7.04 18.21
CA ASN A 235 -8.45 6.75 19.63
C ASN A 235 -7.16 5.96 19.91
N GLY A 236 -6.13 6.15 19.06
CA GLY A 236 -4.83 5.48 19.21
C GLY A 236 -4.80 4.03 18.73
N GLN A 237 -5.92 3.48 18.24
CA GLN A 237 -5.89 2.21 17.50
C GLN A 237 -5.32 2.45 16.12
N CYS A 238 -4.30 1.70 15.73
CA CYS A 238 -3.67 1.84 14.42
C CYS A 238 -3.49 0.47 13.76
N ILE A 239 -3.53 0.46 12.42
CA ILE A 239 -2.98 -0.64 11.62
C ILE A 239 -1.50 -0.37 11.41
N TYR A 240 -0.65 -1.37 11.63
CA TYR A 240 0.79 -1.28 11.36
C TYR A 240 1.20 -2.21 10.22
N TYR A 241 1.69 -1.63 9.13
CA TYR A 241 2.17 -2.39 7.98
C TYR A 241 3.64 -2.77 8.16
N ASN A 242 3.97 -4.04 7.87
CA ASN A 242 5.31 -4.60 7.99
C ASN A 242 5.93 -4.53 9.41
N ALA A 243 5.12 -4.36 10.46
CA ALA A 243 5.59 -4.40 11.85
C ALA A 243 5.85 -5.83 12.36
N VAL A 244 5.02 -6.78 11.91
CA VAL A 244 5.21 -8.21 12.11
C VAL A 244 5.11 -8.85 10.75
N TYR A 245 6.17 -9.53 10.32
CA TYR A 245 6.26 -10.08 8.98
C TYR A 245 5.11 -11.04 8.68
N GLY A 246 4.39 -10.75 7.60
CA GLY A 246 3.26 -11.54 7.11
C GLY A 246 1.94 -11.28 7.83
N LYS A 247 1.90 -10.38 8.83
CA LYS A 247 0.68 -10.06 9.55
C LYS A 247 -0.08 -8.93 8.85
N SER A 248 -1.14 -9.28 8.13
CA SER A 248 -2.11 -8.31 7.62
C SER A 248 -3.01 -7.81 8.75
N ASN A 249 -3.59 -6.61 8.57
CA ASN A 249 -4.50 -5.98 9.54
C ASN A 249 -3.97 -6.05 10.98
N HIS A 250 -2.69 -5.75 11.18
CA HIS A 250 -2.10 -5.72 12.51
C HIS A 250 -2.62 -4.50 13.28
N VAL A 251 -3.81 -4.63 13.85
CA VAL A 251 -4.43 -3.60 14.68
C VAL A 251 -3.89 -3.71 16.09
N LEU A 252 -3.37 -2.60 16.62
CA LEU A 252 -2.93 -2.50 18.00
C LEU A 252 -3.07 -1.06 18.48
N ASN A 253 -3.31 -0.87 19.78
CA ASN A 253 -3.20 0.45 20.37
C ASN A 253 -1.73 0.93 20.35
N ILE A 254 -1.49 2.23 20.14
CA ILE A 254 -0.14 2.77 19.98
C ILE A 254 0.74 2.65 21.23
N GLU A 255 0.17 2.77 22.42
CA GLU A 255 0.90 2.52 23.67
C GLU A 255 1.31 1.05 23.80
N GLU A 256 0.42 0.12 23.44
CA GLU A 256 0.71 -1.30 23.42
C GLU A 256 1.76 -1.66 22.36
N PHE A 257 1.73 -1.01 21.20
CA PHE A 257 2.72 -1.17 20.14
C PHE A 257 4.12 -0.83 20.65
N TYR A 258 4.31 0.37 21.21
CA TYR A 258 5.62 0.76 21.74
C TYR A 258 6.05 -0.12 22.90
N LYS A 259 5.14 -0.50 23.81
CA LYS A 259 5.45 -1.40 24.93
C LYS A 259 5.94 -2.77 24.46
N LYS A 260 5.35 -3.29 23.38
CA LYS A 260 5.64 -4.64 22.86
C LYS A 260 6.85 -4.69 21.95
N TYR A 261 7.04 -3.66 21.12
CA TYR A 261 8.00 -3.69 20.02
C TYR A 261 9.19 -2.75 20.17
N SER A 262 9.12 -1.73 21.03
CA SER A 262 10.24 -0.82 21.27
C SER A 262 10.94 -1.15 22.59
N ILE A 263 12.26 -1.29 22.54
CA ILE A 263 13.10 -1.52 23.75
C ILE A 263 13.73 -0.23 24.30
N THR A 264 13.61 0.88 23.58
CA THR A 264 14.14 2.17 24.01
C THR A 264 13.01 3.20 24.13
N PRO A 265 13.22 4.29 24.88
CA PRO A 265 12.32 5.44 24.88
C PRO A 265 12.43 6.28 23.59
N PHE A 266 13.41 5.98 22.73
CA PHE A 266 13.67 6.72 21.52
C PHE A 266 12.77 6.25 20.38
N GLY A 267 12.20 7.21 19.68
CA GLY A 267 11.39 6.98 18.49
C GLY A 267 11.36 8.24 17.66
N MET A 268 11.23 8.07 16.36
CA MET A 268 11.02 9.19 15.44
C MET A 268 9.80 8.90 14.60
N LEU A 269 9.09 9.95 14.22
CA LEU A 269 7.83 9.86 13.52
C LEU A 269 7.84 10.86 12.37
N ILE A 270 7.43 10.39 11.19
CA ILE A 270 6.98 11.25 10.10
C ILE A 270 5.46 11.07 10.02
N SER A 271 4.69 12.13 10.15
CA SER A 271 3.22 12.09 10.22
C SER A 271 2.57 13.00 9.18
N ILE A 272 1.34 12.64 8.81
CA ILE A 272 0.43 13.36 7.91
C ILE A 272 -0.96 13.45 8.55
#